data_AF-A0A9X2ER87-F1
#
_entry.id   AF-A0A9X2ER87-F1
#
_cell.length_a   1.000
_cell.length_b   1.000
_cell.length_c   1.000
_cell.angle_alpha   90.00
_cell.angle_beta   90.00
_cell.angle_gamma   90.00
#
_symmetry.space_group_name_H-M   'P 1'
#
loop_
_entity.id
_entity.type
_entity.pdbx_description
1 polymer ?
#
loop_
_entity_poly.entity_id
_entity_poly.type
_entity_poly.pdbx_seq_one_letter_code
_entity_poly.pdbx_strand_id
1 'polypeptide(L)'
;MNTQNKTDFWQEHISDWNSSDISQTAYCQHHQQKLSTFTYWRNKQSKRLPISLPALQASWELAIPGDIQLPVSALEHTLPLFWRLLRGQH
;
A
#
# COMPACT_ATOMS: atom_id res chain seq x y z
N MET A 1 15.16 -24.20 17.19
CA MET A 1 15.74 -23.34 16.13
C MET A 1 15.61 -21.90 16.56
N ASN A 2 16.72 -21.16 16.54
CA ASN A 2 16.83 -19.81 17.09
C ASN A 2 15.95 -18.81 16.29
N THR A 3 15.35 -17.84 16.96
CA THR A 3 14.29 -16.98 16.37
C THR A 3 14.79 -16.05 15.26
N GLN A 4 16.08 -15.71 15.26
CA GLN A 4 16.73 -14.93 14.19
C GLN A 4 16.75 -15.69 12.87
N ASN A 5 17.21 -16.94 12.89
CA ASN A 5 17.27 -17.81 11.72
C ASN A 5 15.89 -17.99 11.03
N LYS A 6 14.81 -17.96 11.81
CA LYS A 6 13.45 -18.04 11.26
C LYS A 6 13.03 -16.75 10.54
N THR A 7 13.49 -15.58 10.99
CA THR A 7 13.13 -14.31 10.36
C THR A 7 13.78 -14.21 8.98
N ASP A 8 15.06 -14.56 8.89
CA ASP A 8 15.83 -14.54 7.64
C ASP A 8 15.25 -15.54 6.63
N PHE A 9 14.92 -16.76 7.08
CA PHE A 9 14.24 -17.77 6.26
C PHE A 9 12.95 -17.25 5.61
N TRP A 10 12.07 -16.60 6.39
CA TRP A 10 10.83 -16.07 5.84
C TRP A 10 11.06 -14.85 4.95
N GLN A 11 12.11 -14.08 5.17
CA GLN A 11 12.44 -12.93 4.35
C GLN A 11 12.89 -13.36 2.96
N GLU A 12 13.74 -14.37 2.87
CA GLU A 12 14.15 -15.00 1.61
C GLU A 12 12.93 -15.51 0.84
N HIS A 13 12.07 -16.32 1.48
CA HIS A 13 10.85 -16.83 0.86
C HIS A 13 9.89 -15.74 0.33
N ILE A 14 9.76 -14.62 1.05
CA ILE A 14 8.91 -13.51 0.60
C ILE A 14 9.56 -12.77 -0.58
N SER A 15 10.88 -12.63 -0.58
CA SER A 15 11.63 -12.01 -1.68
C SER A 15 11.55 -12.85 -2.96
N ASP A 16 11.71 -14.16 -2.83
CA ASP A 16 11.58 -15.12 -3.92
C ASP A 16 10.16 -15.13 -4.49
N TRP A 17 9.15 -15.13 -3.61
CA TRP A 17 7.76 -15.05 -4.03
C TRP A 17 7.46 -13.77 -4.82
N ASN A 18 7.90 -12.61 -4.34
CA ASN A 18 7.72 -11.34 -5.05
C ASN A 18 8.40 -11.34 -6.44
N SER A 19 9.50 -12.07 -6.59
CA SER A 19 10.24 -12.17 -7.86
C SER A 19 9.63 -13.18 -8.84
N SER A 20 8.77 -14.08 -8.36
CA SER A 20 8.26 -15.21 -9.15
C SER A 20 6.98 -14.90 -9.95
N ASP A 21 6.39 -13.71 -9.81
CA ASP A 21 5.14 -13.25 -10.47
C ASP A 21 3.92 -14.17 -10.28
N ILE A 22 4.00 -15.14 -9.37
CA ILE A 22 2.92 -16.09 -9.08
C ILE A 22 2.10 -15.67 -7.86
N SER A 23 0.84 -16.11 -7.82
CA SER A 23 0.00 -15.87 -6.65
C SER A 23 0.59 -16.49 -5.37
N GLN A 24 0.31 -15.87 -4.22
CA GLN A 24 0.77 -16.38 -2.91
C GLN A 24 0.37 -17.84 -2.69
N THR A 25 -0.83 -18.22 -3.11
CA THR A 25 -1.35 -19.58 -2.99
C THR A 25 -0.54 -20.56 -3.83
N ALA A 26 -0.21 -20.20 -5.08
CA ALA A 26 0.62 -21.02 -5.96
C ALA A 26 2.04 -21.19 -5.41
N TYR A 27 2.64 -20.11 -4.88
CA TYR A 27 3.95 -20.18 -4.22
C TYR A 27 3.92 -21.11 -2.99
N CYS A 28 2.90 -20.97 -2.13
CA CYS A 28 2.74 -21.84 -0.96
C CYS A 28 2.55 -23.30 -1.35
N GLN A 29 1.83 -23.59 -2.44
CA GLN A 29 1.66 -24.95 -2.97
C GLN A 29 2.97 -25.52 -3.51
N HIS A 30 3.73 -24.75 -4.30
CA HIS A 30 5.00 -25.18 -4.87
C HIS A 30 6.06 -25.47 -3.79
N HIS A 31 6.14 -24.62 -2.77
CA HIS A 31 7.15 -24.73 -1.70
C HIS A 31 6.63 -25.50 -0.46
N GLN A 32 5.46 -26.15 -0.56
CA GLN A 32 4.81 -26.91 0.53
C GLN A 32 4.69 -26.11 1.85
N GLN A 33 4.52 -24.79 1.75
CA GLN A 33 4.37 -23.90 2.90
C GLN A 33 2.90 -23.72 3.26
N LYS A 34 2.61 -23.64 4.56
CA LYS A 34 1.26 -23.34 5.04
C LYS A 34 0.91 -21.89 4.74
N LEU A 35 -0.18 -21.66 4.02
CA LEU A 35 -0.66 -20.32 3.65
C LEU A 35 -0.82 -19.41 4.87
N SER A 36 -1.42 -19.92 5.96
CA SER A 36 -1.63 -19.15 7.20
C SER A 36 -0.30 -18.71 7.83
N THR A 37 0.73 -19.55 7.77
CA THR A 37 2.06 -19.24 8.30
C THR A 37 2.76 -18.21 7.42
N PHE A 38 2.67 -18.36 6.09
CA PHE A 38 3.22 -17.39 5.14
C PHE A 38 2.58 -16.00 5.34
N THR A 39 1.25 -15.91 5.40
CA THR A 39 0.53 -14.64 5.66
C THR A 39 0.94 -14.01 6.99
N TYR A 40 1.09 -14.81 8.06
CA TYR A 40 1.55 -14.31 9.35
C TYR A 40 2.94 -13.67 9.25
N TRP A 41 3.90 -14.35 8.60
CA TRP A 41 5.26 -13.83 8.47
C TRP A 41 5.37 -12.63 7.55
N ARG A 42 4.61 -12.61 6.45
CA ARG A 42 4.47 -11.45 5.57
C ARG A 42 4.00 -10.22 6.34
N ASN A 43 2.90 -10.35 7.09
CA ASN A 43 2.37 -9.25 7.90
C ASN A 43 3.34 -8.83 9.02
N LYS A 44 4.06 -9.78 9.62
CA LYS A 44 5.05 -9.52 10.66
C LYS A 44 6.25 -8.74 10.12
N GLN A 45 6.66 -8.99 8.89
CA GLN A 45 7.73 -8.22 8.22
C GLN A 45 7.26 -6.82 7.81
N SER A 46 6.02 -6.67 7.33
CA SER A 46 5.45 -5.35 7.06
C SER A 46 5.42 -4.42 8.28
N LYS A 47 5.31 -4.97 9.50
CA LYS A 47 5.35 -4.20 10.75
C LYS A 47 6.77 -3.75 11.18
N ARG A 48 7.82 -4.30 10.56
CA ARG A 48 9.22 -3.96 10.86
C ARG A 48 9.84 -2.98 9.88
N LEU A 49 9.21 -2.75 8.74
CA LEU A 49 9.50 -1.53 8.00
C LEU A 49 9.11 -0.40 8.94
N PRO A 50 10.02 0.53 9.32
CA PRO A 50 9.55 1.83 9.74
C PRO A 50 8.64 2.25 8.60
N ILE A 51 7.35 2.35 8.90
CA ILE A 51 6.42 3.02 8.03
C ILE A 51 6.86 4.49 8.13
N SER A 52 8.01 4.84 7.54
CA SER A 52 7.99 5.97 6.64
C SER A 52 7.00 5.55 5.57
N LEU A 53 5.72 5.81 5.83
CA LEU A 53 4.94 6.43 4.76
C LEU A 53 5.90 7.47 4.21
N PRO A 54 6.40 7.40 2.96
CA PRO A 54 6.64 8.67 2.29
C PRO A 54 5.33 9.40 2.55
N ALA A 55 5.38 10.41 3.43
CA ALA A 55 4.23 11.16 3.91
C ALA A 55 3.32 11.25 2.71
N LEU A 56 2.14 10.61 2.77
CA LEU A 56 1.31 10.29 1.63
C LEU A 56 1.19 11.55 0.75
N GLN A 57 2.16 11.75 -0.13
CA GLN A 57 2.11 12.63 -1.26
C GLN A 57 1.36 11.77 -2.24
N ALA A 58 0.09 11.60 -1.90
CA ALA A 58 -0.99 11.21 -2.77
C ALA A 58 -1.05 12.33 -3.82
N SER A 59 -0.02 12.40 -4.66
CA SER A 59 -0.12 12.88 -6.02
C SER A 59 -0.78 11.74 -6.77
N TRP A 60 -2.05 11.50 -6.45
CA TRP A 60 -2.94 10.86 -7.39
C TRP A 60 -3.11 11.91 -8.47
N GLU A 61 -2.47 11.66 -9.60
CA GLU A 61 -2.77 12.38 -10.83
C GLU A 61 -4.15 11.89 -11.25
N LEU A 62 -5.20 12.54 -10.75
CA LEU A 62 -6.49 12.46 -11.41
C LEU A 62 -6.27 13.11 -12.76
N ALA A 63 -6.24 12.30 -13.81
CA ALA A 63 -6.33 12.79 -15.17
C ALA A 63 -7.73 13.41 -15.36
N ILE A 64 -7.93 14.62 -14.85
CA ILE A 64 -8.99 15.51 -15.31
C ILE A 64 -8.46 16.15 -16.59
N PRO A 65 -9.19 16.07 -17.72
CA PRO A 65 -8.83 16.83 -18.91
C PRO A 65 -9.01 18.32 -18.60
N GLY A 66 -7.90 19.01 -18.36
CA GLY A 66 -7.86 20.42 -17.98
C GLY A 66 -6.79 20.64 -16.92
N ASP A 67 -5.64 21.15 -17.37
CA ASP A 67 -4.42 21.43 -16.61
C ASP A 67 -4.67 22.47 -15.50
N ILE A 68 -5.34 22.05 -14.42
CA ILE A 68 -5.60 22.89 -13.25
C ILE A 68 -4.92 22.23 -12.06
N GLN A 69 -3.69 22.66 -11.79
CA GLN A 69 -2.98 22.31 -10.57
C GLN A 69 -3.52 23.17 -9.41
N LEU A 70 -4.43 22.61 -8.62
CA LEU A 70 -4.91 23.27 -7.41
C LEU A 70 -4.26 22.64 -6.16
N PRO A 71 -3.39 23.36 -5.43
CA PRO A 71 -2.79 22.84 -4.21
C PRO A 71 -3.87 22.60 -3.13
N VAL A 72 -3.72 21.52 -2.35
CA VAL A 72 -4.68 21.11 -1.29
C VAL A 72 -4.93 22.21 -0.26
N SER A 73 -3.96 23.09 -0.03
CA SER A 73 -4.11 24.27 0.83
C SER A 73 -5.16 25.29 0.33
N ALA A 74 -5.42 25.31 -0.98
CA ALA A 74 -6.50 26.11 -1.55
C ALA A 74 -7.87 25.45 -1.35
N LEU A 75 -7.93 24.13 -1.11
CA LEU A 75 -9.19 23.40 -0.91
C LEU A 75 -9.87 23.81 0.41
N GLU A 76 -9.09 24.02 1.48
CA GLU A 76 -9.59 24.50 2.78
C GLU A 76 -10.39 25.81 2.64
N HIS A 77 -9.91 26.72 1.79
CA HIS A 77 -10.52 28.04 1.59
C HIS A 77 -11.61 28.05 0.52
N THR A 78 -11.61 27.09 -0.40
CA THR A 78 -12.57 27.03 -1.51
C THR A 78 -13.73 26.07 -1.25
N LEU A 79 -13.58 25.09 -0.34
CA LEU A 79 -14.63 24.18 0.11
C LEU A 79 -15.94 24.92 0.45
N PRO A 80 -15.94 25.99 1.28
CA PRO A 80 -17.16 26.72 1.60
C PRO A 80 -17.83 27.39 0.39
N LEU A 81 -17.05 27.79 -0.62
CA LEU A 81 -17.54 28.45 -1.83
C LEU A 81 -18.11 27.43 -2.82
N PHE A 82 -17.44 26.29 -2.99
CA PHE A 82 -17.95 25.17 -3.79
C PHE A 82 -19.24 24.60 -3.20
N TRP A 83 -19.33 24.47 -1.88
CA TRP A 83 -20.57 24.06 -1.21
C TRP A 83 -21.74 25.03 -1.44
N ARG A 84 -21.47 26.33 -1.57
CA ARG A 84 -22.49 27.34 -1.90
C ARG A 84 -22.92 27.28 -3.35
N LEU A 85 -21.98 27.09 -4.28
CA LEU A 85 -22.26 26.98 -5.72
C LEU A 85 -23.02 25.69 -6.07
N LEU A 86 -22.69 24.57 -5.43
CA LEU A 86 -23.39 23.30 -5.64
C LEU A 86 -24.80 23.28 -5.04
N ARG A 87 -25.05 24.04 -3.97
CA ARG A 87 -26.37 24.10 -3.31
C ARG A 87 -27.32 25.13 -3.94
N GLY A 88 -26.82 26.02 -4.80
CA GLY A 88 -27.62 27.07 -5.47
C GLY A 88 -28.20 26.69 -6.83
N GLN A 89 -28.08 25.42 -7.24
CA GLN A 89 -28.53 24.92 -8.56
C GLN A 89 -29.81 24.05 -8.47
N HIS A 90 -30.59 24.18 -7.39
CA HIS A 90 -31.89 23.51 -7.22
C HIS A 90 -32.90 24.46 -6.60
#